data_AF-A0A814L0I1-F1
#
_entry.id   AF-A0A814L0I1-F1
#
_cell.length_a   1.000
_cell.length_b   1.000
_cell.length_c   1.000
_cell.angle_alpha   90.00
_cell.angle_beta   90.00
_cell.angle_gamma   90.00
#
_symmetry.space_group_name_H-M   'P 1'
#
loop_
_entity.id
_entity.type
_entity.pdbx_description
1 polymer ?
#
loop_
_entity_poly.entity_id
_entity_poly.type
_entity_poly.pdbx_seq_one_letter_code
_entity_poly.pdbx_strand_id
1 'polypeptide(L)'
;MHGFAYTLNALYPNFVGQNRIPRLIINRALLSITDENQLDELIRTVPIAYAFCINCTFFRVHNQDTCYLINYELGPRLNSEKNFISKCLVLNNEQYQEINGTTCIVLNYLNHFNHYERSDESIVEREPLLWSRNRARRALEIGEICTVKDALDLLGGTTDEKYPIFFVGGTTEINLATLCTAHFNFHTRQLSIYRDNPKDNSEPQLVYNLDDLLKNEFITNI
;
A
#
# COMPACT_ATOMS: atom_id res chain seq x y z
N MET A 1 -5.60 -18.74 3.47
CA MET A 1 -5.39 -17.27 3.42
C MET A 1 -6.45 -16.64 4.32
N HIS A 2 -6.15 -15.56 5.06
CA HIS A 2 -6.99 -15.11 6.19
C HIS A 2 -7.84 -13.87 5.90
N GLY A 3 -8.05 -13.58 4.61
CA GLY A 3 -8.75 -12.36 4.22
C GLY A 3 -7.95 -11.09 4.45
N PHE A 4 -6.63 -11.13 4.57
CA PHE A 4 -5.79 -9.94 4.60
C PHE A 4 -5.29 -9.59 3.18
N ALA A 5 -5.60 -8.39 2.68
CA ALA A 5 -5.02 -7.85 1.45
C ALA A 5 -4.14 -6.66 1.78
N TYR A 6 -3.00 -6.56 1.11
CA TYR A 6 -2.13 -5.40 1.25
C TYR A 6 -1.31 -5.11 -0.02
N THR A 7 -0.92 -3.85 -0.15
CA THR A 7 0.12 -3.38 -1.07
C THR A 7 1.22 -2.70 -0.27
N LEU A 8 2.41 -2.59 -0.86
CA LEU A 8 3.57 -2.00 -0.20
C LEU A 8 4.19 -0.92 -1.09
N ASN A 9 4.52 0.21 -0.49
CA ASN A 9 5.34 1.24 -1.13
C ASN A 9 6.68 1.35 -0.39
N ALA A 10 7.79 1.37 -1.13
CA ALA A 10 9.08 1.65 -0.52
C ALA A 10 9.15 3.09 -0.02
N LEU A 11 9.63 3.27 1.20
CA LEU A 11 9.96 4.58 1.78
C LEU A 11 11.46 4.67 1.97
N TYR A 12 12.00 5.89 1.94
CA TYR A 12 13.44 6.11 1.83
C TYR A 12 13.94 7.00 2.96
N PRO A 13 14.12 6.48 4.19
CA PRO A 13 14.82 7.20 5.24
C PRO A 13 16.30 7.40 4.84
N ASN A 14 16.95 8.41 5.40
CA ASN A 14 18.36 8.70 5.18
C ASN A 14 19.30 7.75 5.94
N PHE A 15 18.76 6.79 6.69
CA PHE A 15 19.50 5.79 7.45
C PHE A 15 18.81 4.42 7.42
N VAL A 16 19.58 3.39 7.76
CA VAL A 16 19.11 2.01 7.93
C VAL A 16 19.27 1.64 9.39
N GLY A 17 18.24 1.07 10.00
CA GLY A 17 18.32 0.57 11.37
C GLY A 17 19.29 -0.62 11.45
N GLN A 18 20.36 -0.47 12.23
CA GLN A 18 21.35 -1.54 12.44
C GLN A 18 20.80 -2.62 13.38
N ASN A 19 21.20 -3.88 13.17
CA ASN A 19 20.74 -5.05 13.96
C ASN A 19 19.22 -5.27 13.93
N ARG A 20 18.57 -4.92 12.82
CA ARG A 20 17.12 -5.00 12.64
C ARG A 20 16.74 -5.94 11.50
N ILE A 21 15.45 -6.26 11.41
CA ILE A 21 14.92 -7.18 10.42
C ILE A 21 14.70 -6.47 9.07
N PRO A 22 15.25 -7.01 7.96
CA PRO A 22 14.96 -6.50 6.62
C PRO A 22 13.48 -6.58 6.28
N ARG A 23 13.00 -5.57 5.54
CA ARG A 23 11.60 -5.49 5.06
C ARG A 23 11.11 -6.78 4.41
N LEU A 24 11.93 -7.47 3.62
CA LEU A 24 11.49 -8.68 2.91
C LEU A 24 11.02 -9.80 3.85
N ILE A 25 11.62 -9.92 5.04
CA ILE A 25 11.19 -10.90 6.05
C ILE A 25 9.86 -10.46 6.67
N ILE A 26 9.70 -9.16 6.94
CA ILE A 26 8.43 -8.60 7.45
C ILE A 26 7.33 -8.75 6.41
N ASN A 27 7.60 -8.51 5.13
CA ASN A 27 6.68 -8.74 4.02
C ASN A 27 6.18 -10.18 3.97
N ARG A 28 7.03 -11.15 4.32
CA ARG A 28 6.65 -12.55 4.41
C ARG A 28 5.75 -12.80 5.62
N ALA A 29 6.07 -12.20 6.78
CA ALA A 29 5.25 -12.30 7.99
C ALA A 29 3.85 -11.67 7.80
N LEU A 30 3.75 -10.59 7.04
CA LEU A 30 2.47 -9.96 6.68
C LEU A 30 1.50 -10.94 6.00
N LEU A 31 1.99 -11.93 5.26
CA LEU A 31 1.13 -12.95 4.61
C LEU A 31 0.43 -13.89 5.62
N SER A 32 0.88 -13.92 6.87
CA SER A 32 0.30 -14.75 7.93
C SER A 32 -0.66 -13.99 8.85
N ILE A 33 -0.80 -12.67 8.68
CA ILE A 33 -1.64 -11.83 9.52
C ILE A 33 -3.12 -12.14 9.29
N THR A 34 -3.87 -12.29 10.38
CA THR A 34 -5.30 -12.67 10.33
C THR A 34 -6.26 -11.57 10.76
N ASP A 35 -5.77 -10.59 11.51
CA ASP A 35 -6.55 -9.48 12.04
C ASP A 35 -5.67 -8.26 12.32
N GLU A 36 -6.33 -7.13 12.62
CA GLU A 36 -5.67 -5.85 12.86
C GLU A 36 -4.80 -5.85 14.13
N ASN A 37 -5.16 -6.62 15.16
CA ASN A 37 -4.37 -6.67 16.40
C ASN A 37 -3.02 -7.33 16.14
N GLN A 38 -3.00 -8.44 15.39
CA GLN A 38 -1.77 -9.08 14.97
C GLN A 38 -0.92 -8.16 14.09
N LEU A 39 -1.55 -7.39 13.19
CA LEU A 39 -0.84 -6.41 12.37
C LEU A 39 -0.17 -5.34 13.25
N ASP A 40 -0.94 -4.75 14.17
CA ASP A 40 -0.45 -3.72 15.10
C ASP A 40 0.65 -4.27 16.02
N GLU A 41 0.54 -5.52 16.48
CA GLU A 41 1.57 -6.18 17.27
C GLU A 41 2.86 -6.37 16.45
N LEU A 42 2.76 -6.93 15.24
CA LEU A 42 3.90 -7.16 14.35
C LEU A 42 4.69 -5.87 14.11
N ILE A 43 4.01 -4.78 13.71
CA ILE A 43 4.68 -3.51 13.37
C ILE A 43 5.27 -2.80 14.58
N ARG A 44 4.72 -3.01 15.80
CA ARG A 44 5.20 -2.39 17.03
C ARG A 44 6.36 -3.14 17.67
N THR A 45 6.40 -4.46 17.52
CA THR A 45 7.33 -5.33 18.24
C THR A 45 8.53 -5.76 17.42
N VAL A 46 8.37 -5.96 16.10
CA VAL A 46 9.48 -6.40 15.24
C VAL A 46 10.34 -5.20 14.84
N PRO A 47 11.65 -5.18 15.14
CA PRO A 47 12.50 -4.04 14.80
C PRO A 47 12.75 -3.97 13.29
N ILE A 48 12.28 -2.90 12.64
CA ILE A 48 12.29 -2.75 11.18
C ILE A 48 13.57 -2.02 10.73
N ALA A 49 14.34 -2.63 9.84
CA ALA A 49 15.60 -2.06 9.33
C ALA A 49 15.39 -0.97 8.25
N TYR A 50 14.41 -1.19 7.37
CA TYR A 50 14.14 -0.36 6.20
C TYR A 50 12.68 0.04 6.18
N ALA A 51 12.42 1.29 5.80
CA ALA A 51 11.07 1.81 5.80
C ALA A 51 10.23 1.37 4.60
N PHE A 52 8.93 1.36 4.83
CA PHE A 52 7.92 1.11 3.82
C PHE A 52 6.55 1.54 4.33
N CYS A 53 5.63 1.71 3.41
CA CYS A 53 4.23 1.87 3.69
C CYS A 53 3.49 0.56 3.43
N ILE A 54 2.49 0.27 4.27
CA ILE A 54 1.52 -0.81 4.08
C ILE A 54 0.16 -0.18 3.84
N ASN A 55 -0.44 -0.40 2.66
CA ASN A 55 -1.86 -0.14 2.44
C ASN A 55 -2.60 -1.47 2.55
N CYS A 56 -3.59 -1.60 3.41
CA CYS A 56 -4.20 -2.89 3.67
C CYS A 56 -5.66 -2.82 4.15
N THR A 57 -6.31 -3.98 4.16
CA THR A 57 -7.66 -4.18 4.72
C THR A 57 -7.92 -5.67 4.95
N PHE A 58 -9.03 -6.00 5.62
CA PHE A 58 -9.41 -7.36 5.97
C PHE A 58 -10.77 -7.75 5.35
N PHE A 59 -10.80 -8.60 4.33
CA PHE A 59 -12.02 -9.07 3.68
C PHE A 59 -13.09 -9.62 4.65
N ARG A 60 -12.68 -10.20 5.78
CA ARG A 60 -13.59 -10.64 6.85
C ARG A 60 -12.92 -10.51 8.21
N VAL A 61 -13.53 -9.75 9.10
CA VAL A 61 -13.24 -9.83 10.54
C VAL A 61 -14.48 -10.39 11.21
N HIS A 62 -14.35 -11.56 11.85
CA HIS A 62 -15.45 -12.20 12.59
C HIS A 62 -16.79 -12.33 11.82
N ASN A 63 -16.72 -12.71 10.54
CA ASN A 63 -17.89 -12.84 9.63
C ASN A 63 -18.61 -11.52 9.29
N GLN A 64 -17.95 -10.38 9.47
CA GLN A 64 -18.39 -9.09 8.96
C GLN A 64 -17.36 -8.57 7.96
N ASP A 65 -17.83 -8.02 6.84
CA ASP A 65 -16.96 -7.36 5.87
C ASP A 65 -16.37 -6.11 6.55
N THR A 66 -15.02 -5.95 6.58
CA THR A 66 -14.48 -4.66 7.05
C THR A 66 -14.72 -3.62 5.99
N CYS A 67 -15.28 -2.49 6.39
CA CYS A 67 -15.62 -1.43 5.46
C CYS A 67 -14.55 -0.32 5.38
N TYR A 68 -13.33 -0.51 5.90
CA TYR A 68 -12.28 0.51 5.85
C TYR A 68 -10.93 -0.03 5.37
N LEU A 69 -10.09 0.89 4.89
CA LEU A 69 -8.68 0.61 4.56
C LEU A 69 -7.78 1.24 5.61
N ILE A 70 -6.59 0.68 5.77
CA ILE A 70 -5.57 1.14 6.71
C ILE A 70 -4.28 1.39 5.95
N ASN A 71 -3.70 2.57 6.13
CA ASN A 71 -2.38 2.91 5.66
C ASN A 71 -1.43 3.10 6.84
N TYR A 72 -0.33 2.35 6.85
CA TYR A 72 0.78 2.55 7.77
C TYR A 72 1.99 3.10 7.05
N GLU A 73 2.65 4.10 7.61
CA GLU A 73 4.03 4.45 7.27
C GLU A 73 4.94 4.00 8.40
N LEU A 74 5.95 3.19 8.06
CA LEU A 74 6.79 2.49 9.02
C LEU A 74 8.26 2.71 8.68
N GLY A 75 9.12 2.80 9.68
CA GLY A 75 10.56 2.85 9.48
C GLY A 75 11.36 2.74 10.77
N PRO A 76 12.69 2.70 10.67
CA PRO A 76 13.53 2.81 11.86
C PRO A 76 13.36 4.20 12.48
N ARG A 77 13.28 4.27 13.81
CA ARG A 77 13.24 5.54 14.54
C ARG A 77 14.66 6.02 14.85
N LEU A 78 14.91 7.32 14.68
CA LEU A 78 16.19 7.93 14.98
C LEU A 78 16.51 7.76 16.47
N ASN A 79 17.72 7.30 16.78
CA ASN A 79 18.23 7.12 18.15
C ASN A 79 17.32 6.30 19.08
N SER A 80 16.54 5.36 18.56
CA SER A 80 15.63 4.55 19.36
C SER A 80 15.49 3.16 18.77
N GLU A 81 15.51 2.11 19.61
CA GLU A 81 15.24 0.72 19.19
C GLU A 81 13.82 0.48 18.65
N LYS A 82 12.90 1.41 18.90
CA LYS A 82 11.53 1.32 18.40
C LYS A 82 11.45 1.68 16.91
N ASN A 83 10.30 1.37 16.32
CA ASN A 83 9.95 1.82 14.98
C ASN A 83 9.28 3.20 15.04
N PHE A 84 9.47 3.98 13.99
CA PHE A 84 8.53 5.03 13.62
C PHE A 84 7.29 4.37 13.01
N ILE A 85 6.11 4.80 13.44
CA ILE A 85 4.82 4.24 12.99
C ILE A 85 3.82 5.38 12.89
N SER A 86 3.27 5.60 11.70
CA SER A 86 2.13 6.48 11.47
C SER A 86 0.98 5.68 10.86
N LYS A 87 -0.20 5.73 11.48
CA LYS A 87 -1.41 5.01 11.06
C LYS A 87 -2.45 6.01 10.54
N CYS A 88 -3.01 5.72 9.38
CA CYS A 88 -4.10 6.45 8.76
C CYS A 88 -5.23 5.48 8.41
N LEU A 89 -6.46 5.83 8.75
CA LEU A 89 -7.66 5.11 8.34
C LEU A 89 -8.29 5.80 7.13
N VAL A 90 -8.66 5.01 6.13
CA VAL A 90 -9.43 5.48 4.97
C VAL A 90 -10.85 4.97 5.12
N LEU A 91 -11.77 5.89 5.38
CA LEU A 91 -13.18 5.62 5.64
C LEU A 91 -14.03 6.20 4.52
N ASN A 92 -15.18 5.60 4.21
CA ASN A 92 -16.17 6.31 3.41
C ASN A 92 -16.87 7.40 4.26
N ASN A 93 -17.53 8.36 3.61
CA ASN A 93 -18.24 9.44 4.29
C ASN A 93 -19.33 8.95 5.28
N GLU A 94 -19.97 7.82 5.00
CA GLU A 94 -21.06 7.26 5.82
C GLU A 94 -20.55 6.63 7.12
N GLN A 95 -19.31 6.16 7.12
CA GLN A 95 -18.65 5.53 8.26
C GLN A 95 -17.95 6.55 9.17
N TYR A 96 -17.74 7.77 8.68
CA TYR A 96 -17.11 8.80 9.48
C TYR A 96 -18.03 9.18 10.64
N GLN A 97 -17.67 8.70 11.83
CA GLN A 97 -18.08 9.30 13.07
C GLN A 97 -16.96 10.23 13.52
N GLU A 98 -17.29 11.34 14.17
CA GLU A 98 -16.29 12.24 14.74
C GLU A 98 -15.49 11.48 15.81
N ILE A 99 -14.41 10.83 15.40
CA ILE A 99 -13.56 10.04 16.28
C ILE A 99 -12.61 11.01 16.97
N ASN A 100 -12.83 11.23 18.27
CA ASN A 100 -11.86 11.89 19.13
C ASN A 100 -10.62 11.00 19.27
N GLY A 101 -9.53 11.36 18.60
CA GLY A 101 -8.28 10.61 18.68
C GLY A 101 -7.13 11.22 17.88
N THR A 102 -5.93 10.68 18.08
CA THR A 102 -4.71 11.05 17.35
C THR A 102 -4.54 10.30 16.03
N THR A 103 -5.53 9.48 15.64
CA THR A 103 -5.46 8.68 14.41
C THR A 103 -5.80 9.56 13.23
N CYS A 104 -4.92 9.59 12.23
CA CYS A 104 -5.20 10.28 10.98
C CYS A 104 -6.36 9.57 10.26
N ILE A 105 -7.34 10.35 9.77
CA ILE A 105 -8.48 9.84 9.01
C ILE A 105 -8.54 10.59 7.69
N VAL A 106 -8.66 9.84 6.60
CA VAL A 106 -8.89 10.35 5.25
C VAL A 106 -10.19 9.76 4.73
N LEU A 107 -10.93 10.54 3.96
CA LEU A 107 -12.23 10.14 3.43
C LEU A 107 -12.12 9.66 1.98
N ASN A 108 -12.83 8.56 1.69
CA ASN A 108 -13.10 7.95 0.38
C ASN A 108 -11.89 7.34 -0.34
N TYR A 109 -10.75 8.02 -0.42
CA TYR A 109 -9.59 7.53 -1.15
C TYR A 109 -8.27 8.02 -0.56
N LEU A 110 -7.19 7.28 -0.80
CA LEU A 110 -5.83 7.67 -0.45
C LEU A 110 -4.88 7.24 -1.56
N ASN A 111 -4.12 8.20 -2.08
CA ASN A 111 -3.00 7.92 -2.97
C ASN A 111 -1.71 7.98 -2.16
N HIS A 112 -0.88 6.94 -2.26
CA HIS A 112 0.40 6.89 -1.54
C HIS A 112 1.55 6.62 -2.50
N PHE A 113 2.63 7.38 -2.34
CA PHE A 113 3.81 7.32 -3.20
C PHE A 113 5.05 6.96 -2.38
N ASN A 114 6.23 7.11 -2.95
CA ASN A 114 7.47 6.64 -2.35
C ASN A 114 8.13 7.69 -1.45
N HIS A 115 7.32 8.37 -0.64
CA HIS A 115 7.76 9.35 0.35
C HIS A 115 6.81 9.35 1.55
N TYR A 116 7.27 9.87 2.70
CA TYR A 116 6.42 10.01 3.88
C TYR A 116 5.45 11.17 3.71
N GLU A 117 4.18 10.92 4.00
CA GLU A 117 3.15 11.96 4.11
C GLU A 117 2.98 12.41 5.57
N ARG A 118 3.38 11.57 6.53
CA ARG A 118 3.10 11.78 7.97
C ARG A 118 4.31 11.50 8.86
N SER A 119 5.52 11.81 8.38
CA SER A 119 6.74 11.76 9.18
C SER A 119 6.77 12.80 10.29
N ASP A 120 7.45 12.49 11.39
CA ASP A 120 7.81 13.43 12.45
C ASP A 120 9.34 13.55 12.57
N GLU A 121 9.82 14.33 13.55
CA GLU A 121 11.27 14.51 13.81
C GLU A 121 12.03 13.21 14.14
N SER A 122 11.31 12.12 14.40
CA SER A 122 11.90 10.84 14.73
C SER A 122 12.28 10.00 13.50
N ILE A 123 12.02 10.49 12.30
CA ILE A 123 12.49 9.90 11.05
C ILE A 123 12.91 10.98 10.06
N VAL A 124 14.05 10.77 9.40
CA VAL A 124 14.56 11.72 8.41
C VAL A 124 14.52 11.07 7.04
N GLU A 125 13.77 11.67 6.13
CA GLU A 125 13.65 11.22 4.73
C GLU A 125 14.94 11.54 3.95
N ARG A 126 15.33 10.62 3.06
CA ARG A 126 16.42 10.81 2.11
C ARG A 126 15.92 11.68 0.96
N GLU A 127 16.52 12.84 0.77
CA GLU A 127 16.27 13.69 -0.40
C GLU A 127 17.42 13.59 -1.43
N PRO A 128 17.16 13.89 -2.73
CA PRO A 128 15.88 14.25 -3.31
C PRO A 128 15.01 13.04 -3.73
N LEU A 129 13.69 13.09 -3.48
CA LEU A 129 12.69 12.12 -3.98
C LEU A 129 11.77 12.72 -5.06
N LEU A 130 12.36 13.47 -6.00
CA LEU A 130 11.62 14.24 -7.01
C LEU A 130 10.61 13.39 -7.80
N TRP A 131 11.00 12.18 -8.18
CA TRP A 131 10.14 11.24 -8.91
C TRP A 131 8.90 10.81 -8.12
N SER A 132 9.00 10.72 -6.78
CA SER A 132 7.85 10.41 -5.93
C SER A 132 6.94 11.62 -5.80
N ARG A 133 7.53 12.78 -5.49
CA ARG A 133 6.80 14.04 -5.29
C ARG A 133 6.09 14.51 -6.57
N ASN A 134 6.70 14.31 -7.74
CA ASN A 134 6.06 14.62 -9.03
C ASN A 134 4.83 13.75 -9.29
N ARG A 135 4.93 12.44 -9.04
CA ARG A 135 3.78 11.53 -9.19
C ARG A 135 2.66 11.84 -8.20
N ALA A 136 3.03 12.19 -6.96
CA ALA A 136 2.06 12.66 -5.95
C ALA A 136 1.33 13.93 -6.41
N ARG A 137 2.07 14.94 -6.89
CA ARG A 137 1.47 16.14 -7.49
C ARG A 137 0.55 15.80 -8.65
N ARG A 138 0.97 14.87 -9.53
CA ARG A 138 0.14 14.45 -10.67
C ARG A 138 -1.17 13.80 -10.23
N ALA A 139 -1.15 13.02 -9.15
CA ALA A 139 -2.38 12.45 -8.60
C ALA A 139 -3.33 13.53 -8.07
N LEU A 140 -2.80 14.59 -7.45
CA LEU A 140 -3.62 15.73 -7.01
C LEU A 140 -4.26 16.48 -8.17
N GLU A 141 -3.58 16.60 -9.31
CA GLU A 141 -4.12 17.25 -10.52
C GLU A 141 -5.27 16.49 -11.17
N ILE A 142 -5.33 15.17 -10.98
CA ILE A 142 -6.43 14.33 -11.49
C ILE A 142 -7.69 14.48 -10.62
N GLY A 143 -7.51 14.78 -9.33
CA GLY A 143 -8.58 15.02 -8.38
C GLY A 143 -9.00 13.77 -7.62
N GLU A 144 -10.27 13.73 -7.23
CA GLU A 144 -10.82 12.62 -6.44
C GLU A 144 -10.97 11.35 -7.29
N ILE A 145 -10.66 10.21 -6.68
CA ILE A 145 -10.83 8.90 -7.30
C ILE A 145 -12.17 8.34 -6.85
N CYS A 146 -13.15 8.36 -7.77
CA CYS A 146 -14.53 7.97 -7.47
C CYS A 146 -14.88 6.60 -8.05
N THR A 147 -14.16 6.15 -9.08
CA THR A 147 -14.41 4.89 -9.78
C THR A 147 -13.13 4.09 -9.97
N VAL A 148 -13.29 2.79 -10.25
CA VAL A 148 -12.17 1.92 -10.66
C VAL A 148 -11.49 2.48 -11.91
N LYS A 149 -12.25 3.05 -12.85
CA LYS A 149 -11.69 3.64 -14.07
C LYS A 149 -10.77 4.83 -13.73
N ASP A 150 -11.17 5.70 -12.81
CA ASP A 150 -10.32 6.83 -12.38
C ASP A 150 -9.00 6.33 -11.79
N ALA A 151 -9.04 5.26 -10.99
CA ALA A 151 -7.85 4.65 -10.43
C ALA A 151 -6.93 4.04 -11.52
N LEU A 152 -7.49 3.34 -12.50
CA LEU A 152 -6.73 2.77 -13.62
C LEU A 152 -6.15 3.85 -14.53
N ASP A 153 -6.91 4.92 -14.80
CA ASP A 153 -6.44 6.07 -15.57
C ASP A 153 -5.27 6.79 -14.88
N LEU A 154 -5.34 6.94 -13.55
CA LEU A 154 -4.24 7.48 -12.73
C LEU A 154 -3.01 6.58 -12.80
N LEU A 155 -3.17 5.28 -12.53
CA LEU A 155 -2.07 4.31 -12.48
C LEU A 155 -1.43 4.09 -13.86
N GLY A 156 -2.17 4.33 -14.93
CA GLY A 156 -1.70 4.31 -16.31
C GLY A 156 -1.19 5.65 -16.85
N GLY A 157 -1.04 6.66 -15.98
CA GLY A 157 -0.66 8.01 -16.35
C GLY A 157 0.79 8.12 -16.85
N THR A 158 0.95 8.58 -18.09
CA THR A 158 2.25 8.79 -18.77
C THR A 158 2.56 10.27 -19.07
N THR A 159 1.81 11.20 -18.48
CA THR A 159 1.89 12.64 -18.83
C THR A 159 3.23 13.30 -18.47
N ASP A 160 3.86 12.91 -17.36
CA ASP A 160 5.20 13.41 -17.01
C ASP A 160 6.23 12.57 -17.77
N GLU A 161 6.92 13.15 -18.75
CA GLU A 161 7.91 12.44 -19.58
C GLU A 161 9.08 11.89 -18.76
N LYS A 162 9.42 12.54 -17.64
CA LYS A 162 10.59 12.18 -16.83
C LYS A 162 10.22 11.23 -15.70
N TYR A 163 9.07 11.46 -15.07
CA TYR A 163 8.60 10.72 -13.90
C TYR A 163 7.14 10.30 -14.06
N PRO A 164 6.79 9.52 -15.09
CA PRO A 164 5.41 9.07 -15.28
C PRO A 164 4.99 8.17 -14.11
N ILE A 165 3.67 8.03 -13.90
CA ILE A 165 3.15 7.05 -12.95
C ILE A 165 3.34 5.64 -13.52
N PHE A 166 3.03 5.47 -14.80
CA PHE A 166 3.30 4.24 -15.54
C PHE A 166 4.63 4.35 -16.30
N PHE A 167 5.65 3.64 -15.85
CA PHE A 167 6.94 3.60 -16.53
C PHE A 167 6.92 2.60 -17.67
N VAL A 168 7.20 3.08 -18.88
CA VAL A 168 7.49 2.23 -20.05
C VAL A 168 9.01 2.03 -20.09
N GLY A 169 9.47 0.78 -20.00
CA GLY A 169 10.90 0.48 -19.98
C GLY A 169 11.61 1.05 -21.21
N GLY A 170 12.80 1.61 -21.02
CA GLY A 170 13.67 2.09 -22.10
C GLY A 170 13.31 3.44 -22.71
N THR A 171 12.28 4.14 -22.23
CA THR A 171 11.89 5.47 -22.76
C THR A 171 12.29 6.63 -21.85
N THR A 172 12.64 6.38 -20.59
CA THR A 172 13.08 7.40 -19.63
C THR A 172 14.58 7.31 -19.37
N GLU A 173 15.24 8.43 -19.03
CA GLU A 173 16.65 8.47 -18.58
C GLU A 173 16.92 7.47 -17.43
N ILE A 174 15.87 7.15 -16.68
CA ILE A 174 15.88 6.18 -15.60
C ILE A 174 15.37 4.84 -16.15
N ASN A 175 16.19 3.79 -16.09
CA ASN A 175 15.82 2.46 -16.56
C ASN A 175 14.86 1.76 -15.57
N LEU A 176 13.63 2.25 -15.48
CA LEU A 176 12.54 1.70 -14.69
C LEU A 176 11.40 1.27 -15.61
N ALA A 177 10.61 0.31 -15.14
CA ALA A 177 9.41 -0.16 -15.81
C ALA A 177 8.34 -0.51 -14.77
N THR A 178 7.09 -0.17 -15.05
CA THR A 178 5.95 -0.69 -14.31
C THR A 178 5.72 -2.13 -14.80
N LEU A 179 5.85 -3.09 -13.88
CA LEU A 179 5.74 -4.52 -14.24
C LEU A 179 4.29 -4.98 -14.39
N CYS A 180 3.40 -4.44 -13.55
CA CYS A 180 1.97 -4.69 -13.60
C CYS A 180 1.22 -3.69 -12.72
N THR A 181 -0.08 -3.60 -12.93
CA THR A 181 -1.04 -2.99 -12.01
C THR A 181 -1.92 -4.10 -11.43
N ALA A 182 -2.13 -4.07 -10.12
CA ALA A 182 -3.00 -5.00 -9.42
C ALA A 182 -4.20 -4.25 -8.84
N HIS A 183 -5.40 -4.80 -9.03
CA HIS A 183 -6.66 -4.27 -8.52
C HIS A 183 -7.36 -5.34 -7.68
N PHE A 184 -7.50 -5.06 -6.39
CA PHE A 184 -8.30 -5.86 -5.46
C PHE A 184 -9.72 -5.29 -5.42
N ASN A 185 -10.68 -6.03 -5.97
CA ASN A 185 -12.09 -5.70 -5.85
C ASN A 185 -12.68 -6.45 -4.66
N PHE A 186 -12.92 -5.72 -3.57
CA PHE A 186 -13.46 -6.26 -2.33
C PHE A 186 -14.93 -6.69 -2.45
N HIS A 187 -15.69 -6.04 -3.35
CA HIS A 187 -17.10 -6.36 -3.58
C HIS A 187 -17.27 -7.66 -4.38
N THR A 188 -16.55 -7.81 -5.50
CA THR A 188 -16.60 -9.02 -6.33
C THR A 188 -15.65 -10.11 -5.86
N ARG A 189 -14.81 -9.81 -4.85
CA ARG A 189 -13.77 -10.69 -4.31
C ARG A 189 -12.81 -11.19 -5.40
N GLN A 190 -12.34 -10.28 -6.23
CA GLN A 190 -11.45 -10.59 -7.33
C GLN A 190 -10.13 -9.83 -7.21
N LEU A 191 -9.03 -10.49 -7.56
CA LEU A 191 -7.77 -9.85 -7.87
C LEU A 191 -7.62 -9.83 -9.39
N SER A 192 -7.55 -8.64 -9.96
CA SER A 192 -7.28 -8.41 -11.38
C SER A 192 -5.83 -7.92 -11.56
N ILE A 193 -5.10 -8.49 -12.51
CA ILE A 193 -3.73 -8.09 -12.85
C ILE A 193 -3.67 -7.62 -14.29
N TYR A 194 -3.20 -6.38 -14.46
CA TYR A 194 -2.94 -5.72 -15.73
C TYR A 194 -1.44 -5.74 -15.99
N ARG A 195 -1.00 -6.40 -17.05
CA ARG A 195 0.43 -6.44 -17.44
C ARG A 195 0.84 -5.25 -18.31
N ASP A 196 -0.12 -4.74 -19.08
CA ASP A 196 0.05 -3.56 -19.92
C ASP A 196 -0.41 -2.30 -19.18
N ASN A 197 -0.32 -1.15 -19.84
CA ASN A 197 -0.83 0.11 -19.30
C ASN A 197 -2.35 0.00 -19.04
N PRO A 198 -2.82 0.05 -17.78
CA PRO A 198 -4.23 -0.15 -17.45
C PRO A 198 -5.15 0.97 -17.97
N LYS A 199 -4.60 2.13 -18.32
CA LYS A 199 -5.33 3.23 -18.95
C LYS A 199 -5.67 2.94 -20.41
N ASP A 200 -4.77 2.27 -21.13
CA ASP A 200 -4.92 1.98 -22.56
C ASP A 200 -5.59 0.62 -22.79
N ASN A 201 -5.46 -0.30 -21.82
CA ASN A 201 -6.09 -1.61 -21.83
C ASN A 201 -6.81 -1.85 -20.49
N SER A 202 -8.13 -1.67 -20.50
CA SER A 202 -8.98 -1.84 -19.31
C SER A 202 -9.31 -3.30 -18.99
N GLU A 203 -8.91 -4.26 -19.83
CA GLU A 203 -9.17 -5.68 -19.60
C GLU A 203 -7.96 -6.35 -18.91
N PRO A 204 -8.15 -6.96 -17.73
CA PRO A 204 -7.07 -7.63 -17.03
C PRO A 204 -6.65 -8.93 -17.70
N GLN A 205 -5.34 -9.17 -17.83
CA GLN A 205 -4.80 -10.40 -18.41
C GLN A 205 -4.95 -11.60 -17.45
N LEU A 206 -5.07 -11.36 -16.14
CA LEU A 206 -5.32 -12.40 -15.14
C LEU A 206 -6.39 -11.93 -14.16
N VAL A 207 -7.35 -12.80 -13.86
CA VAL A 207 -8.37 -12.57 -12.84
C VAL A 207 -8.41 -13.79 -11.92
N TYR A 208 -8.24 -13.55 -10.63
CA TYR A 208 -8.31 -14.58 -9.59
C TYR A 208 -9.53 -14.34 -8.71
N ASN A 209 -10.31 -15.39 -8.46
CA ASN A 209 -11.31 -15.37 -7.41
C ASN A 209 -10.63 -15.56 -6.06
N LEU A 210 -10.77 -14.59 -5.16
CA LEU A 210 -10.15 -14.61 -3.85
C LEU A 210 -10.76 -15.68 -2.96
N ASP A 211 -12.06 -15.97 -3.07
CA ASP A 211 -12.69 -17.05 -2.29
C ASP A 211 -12.12 -18.43 -2.65
N ASP A 212 -11.74 -18.66 -3.91
CA ASP A 212 -11.15 -19.93 -4.34
C ASP A 212 -9.71 -20.09 -3.82
N LEU A 213 -8.98 -18.97 -3.67
CA LEU A 213 -7.68 -18.96 -3.00
C LEU A 213 -7.79 -19.22 -1.48
N LEU A 214 -8.95 -18.94 -0.88
CA LEU A 214 -9.23 -19.17 0.53
C LEU A 214 -9.66 -20.62 0.81
N LYS A 215 -10.34 -21.28 -0.13
CA LYS A 215 -10.88 -22.65 0.00
C LYS A 215 -9.87 -23.78 -0.12
N ASN A 216 -8.62 -23.49 -0.51
CA ASN A 216 -7.54 -24.47 -0.40
C ASN A 216 -7.13 -24.61 1.08
N GLU A 217 -8.03 -25.20 1.88
CA GLU A 217 -7.63 -25.98 3.03
C GLU A 217 -6.67 -27.03 2.50
N PHE A 218 -5.39 -26.91 2.87
CA PHE A 218 -4.47 -28.03 2.72
C PHE A 218 -5.16 -29.23 3.37
N ILE A 219 -5.48 -30.23 2.57
CA ILE A 219 -5.81 -31.57 3.04
C ILE A 219 -4.63 -32.02 3.90
N THR A 220 -4.70 -31.77 5.20
CA THR A 220 -3.82 -32.36 6.20
C THR A 220 -4.27 -33.79 6.41
N ASN A 221 -3.99 -34.63 5.41
CA ASN A 221 -3.91 -36.08 5.56
C ASN A 221 -2.43 -36.46 5.54
N ILE A 222 -1.74 -36.24 6.67
CA ILE A 222 -0.52 -36.96 7.04
C ILE A 222 -0.63 -37.27 8.53
#